data_AF-A0A9D1AB03-F1
#
_entry.id   AF-A0A9D1AB03-F1
#
_cell.length_a   1.000
_cell.length_b   1.000
_cell.length_c   1.000
_cell.angle_alpha   90.00
_cell.angle_beta   90.00
_cell.angle_gamma   90.00
#
_symmetry.space_group_name_H-M   'P 1'
#
loop_
_entity.id
_entity.type
_entity.pdbx_description
1 polymer ?
#
loop_
_entity_poly.entity_id
_entity_poly.type
_entity_poly.pdbx_seq_one_letter_code
_entity_poly.pdbx_strand_id
1 'polypeptide(L)'
;MSETSVKLWWSKASDADGYYVYRVGSGGSLKRIATTSKRSYTVKKLKVNKNYTYKVYAYRKSGKKVYKSEAGSPQVTIATQVKTPATPSDFRIASYGNKTILLKWSKVKDATGYIVYRYDEKTGTYKRLGKTKETSFRATGLKAETTYKFVVRSYRTLQGKAVYSKKSKEVKGKARTYSSSAASVHGRYFNATVKSKATATVSSTGKKVTLRAGAKVTSTSRGSGNVTVILKNGSKAKMSGSKLRYTSIKTTKKYYTKKQKEAFINEKGYSSKTKYLIWISQYTMNVNIFRGSEGEWKLVRSGPCVIGQMGRTPVGTFRLIKRGWEYGGPKFYFTWNSRTGKGNSFHRRIDGNTRSAVSLGCVRLSDSDLNFINRNCPLGTTVVSY
;
A
#
# COMPACT_ATOMS: atom_id res chain seq x y z
N MET A 1 2.22 26.70 15.39
CA MET A 1 1.37 26.92 14.19
C MET A 1 1.02 25.57 13.58
N SER A 2 -0.16 25.44 12.95
CA SER A 2 -0.46 24.37 11.99
C SER A 2 -0.68 24.96 10.60
N GLU A 3 -0.78 24.11 9.58
CA GLU A 3 -0.99 24.53 8.19
C GLU A 3 -2.29 25.33 7.99
N THR A 4 -3.25 25.24 8.91
CA THR A 4 -4.55 25.94 8.84
C THR A 4 -4.92 26.68 10.12
N SER A 5 -3.98 26.83 11.06
CA SER A 5 -4.23 27.55 12.31
C SER A 5 -2.97 28.19 12.89
N VAL A 6 -3.14 29.33 13.56
CA VAL A 6 -2.06 29.96 14.30
C VAL A 6 -2.51 30.33 15.70
N LYS A 7 -1.65 30.08 16.69
CA LYS A 7 -1.84 30.52 18.07
C LYS A 7 -1.03 31.80 18.26
N LEU A 8 -1.73 32.90 18.51
CA LEU A 8 -1.18 34.19 18.88
C LEU A 8 -1.09 34.23 20.41
N TRP A 9 -0.06 34.88 20.94
CA TRP A 9 0.14 35.09 22.37
C TRP A 9 0.74 36.46 22.61
N TRP A 10 0.47 37.03 23.79
CA TRP A 10 0.94 38.35 24.17
C TRP A 10 1.06 38.46 25.69
N SER A 11 1.89 39.38 26.17
CA SER A 11 2.04 39.68 27.60
C SER A 11 0.81 40.40 28.16
N LYS A 12 0.66 40.37 29.50
CA LYS A 12 -0.42 41.14 30.15
C LYS A 12 -0.17 42.64 29.90
N ALA A 13 -1.22 43.38 29.57
CA ALA A 13 -1.16 44.83 29.47
C ALA A 13 -1.69 45.42 30.78
N SER A 14 -1.16 46.56 31.22
CA SER A 14 -1.63 47.23 32.44
C SER A 14 -3.13 47.47 32.37
N ASP A 15 -3.83 47.18 33.47
CA ASP A 15 -5.26 47.45 33.66
C ASP A 15 -6.18 46.83 32.61
N ALA A 16 -5.72 45.82 31.88
CA ALA A 16 -6.49 45.18 30.82
C ALA A 16 -7.45 44.10 31.38
N ASP A 17 -8.74 44.28 31.13
CA ASP A 17 -9.79 43.28 31.37
C ASP A 17 -9.90 42.24 30.25
N GLY A 18 -9.33 42.56 29.08
CA GLY A 18 -9.21 41.62 27.98
C GLY A 18 -8.60 42.26 26.74
N TYR A 19 -8.76 41.54 25.63
CA TYR A 19 -8.08 41.83 24.38
C TYR A 19 -9.00 41.70 23.18
N TYR A 20 -8.87 42.62 22.24
CA TYR A 20 -9.40 42.54 20.90
C TYR A 20 -8.31 42.07 19.95
N VAL A 21 -8.59 40.96 19.26
CA VAL A 21 -7.69 40.42 18.23
C VAL A 21 -8.19 40.87 16.87
N TYR A 22 -7.32 41.52 16.10
CA TYR A 22 -7.62 42.00 14.76
C TYR A 22 -6.80 41.26 13.72
N ARG A 23 -7.42 41.03 12.57
CA ARG A 23 -6.73 40.68 11.33
C ARG A 23 -6.58 41.95 10.50
N VAL A 24 -5.37 42.20 10.02
CA VAL A 24 -5.05 43.32 9.13
C VAL A 24 -5.36 42.90 7.70
N GLY A 25 -6.18 43.68 7.01
CA GLY A 25 -6.53 43.54 5.60
C GLY A 25 -5.68 44.45 4.70
N SER A 26 -6.04 44.54 3.41
CA SER A 26 -5.38 45.43 2.47
C SER A 26 -5.46 46.89 2.93
N GLY A 27 -4.41 47.66 2.69
CA GLY A 27 -4.33 49.07 3.11
C GLY A 27 -4.29 49.30 4.62
N GLY A 28 -4.01 48.27 5.43
CA GLY A 28 -3.94 48.39 6.90
C GLY A 28 -5.28 48.30 7.63
N SER A 29 -6.38 48.04 6.93
CA SER A 29 -7.72 47.92 7.52
C SER A 29 -7.78 46.86 8.63
N LEU A 30 -8.42 47.17 9.76
CA LEU A 30 -8.48 46.27 10.92
C LEU A 30 -9.85 45.60 11.04
N LYS A 31 -9.90 44.27 10.87
CA LYS A 31 -11.11 43.47 11.13
C LYS A 31 -10.98 42.72 12.45
N ARG A 32 -11.83 43.03 13.44
CA ARG A 32 -11.87 42.29 14.70
C ARG A 32 -12.32 40.85 14.45
N ILE A 33 -11.52 39.88 14.91
CA ILE A 33 -11.79 38.45 14.73
C ILE A 33 -12.06 37.72 16.06
N ALA A 34 -11.75 38.36 17.20
CA ALA A 34 -12.07 37.83 18.51
C ALA A 34 -12.02 38.91 19.60
N THR A 35 -12.70 38.61 20.70
CA THR A 35 -12.57 39.27 22.00
C THR A 35 -12.26 38.17 23.01
N THR A 36 -11.24 38.34 23.86
CA THR A 36 -10.88 37.32 24.85
C THR A 36 -10.22 37.94 26.08
N SER A 37 -10.50 37.40 27.27
CA SER A 37 -9.76 37.70 28.50
C SER A 37 -8.44 36.92 28.60
N LYS A 38 -8.23 35.92 27.74
CA LYS A 38 -7.01 35.11 27.73
C LYS A 38 -5.87 35.86 27.03
N ARG A 39 -4.64 35.57 27.45
CA ARG A 39 -3.40 36.10 26.83
C ARG A 39 -2.97 35.36 25.55
N SER A 40 -3.90 34.62 24.94
CA SER A 40 -3.67 33.91 23.70
C SER A 40 -4.96 33.66 22.94
N TYR A 41 -4.86 33.59 21.62
CA TYR A 41 -5.97 33.27 20.75
C TYR A 41 -5.52 32.39 19.59
N THR A 42 -6.27 31.33 19.30
CA THR A 42 -6.00 30.44 18.17
C THR A 42 -6.91 30.78 17.01
N VAL A 43 -6.35 31.37 15.97
CA VAL A 43 -7.05 31.58 14.68
C VAL A 43 -7.08 30.25 13.94
N LYS A 44 -8.26 29.76 13.58
CA LYS A 44 -8.48 28.49 12.87
C LYS A 44 -8.97 28.73 11.43
N LYS A 45 -9.07 27.66 10.64
CA LYS A 45 -9.63 27.66 9.26
C LYS A 45 -8.91 28.61 8.30
N LEU A 46 -7.58 28.75 8.45
CA LEU A 46 -6.77 29.55 7.52
C LEU A 46 -6.62 28.82 6.16
N LYS A 47 -6.48 29.62 5.10
CA LYS A 47 -6.15 29.12 3.76
C LYS A 47 -4.64 28.94 3.68
N VAL A 48 -4.17 27.82 3.15
CA VAL A 48 -2.74 27.52 3.00
C VAL A 48 -2.06 28.41 1.94
N ASN A 49 -0.74 28.55 2.04
CA ASN A 49 0.09 29.36 1.15
C ASN A 49 -0.38 30.83 1.08
N LYS A 50 -0.79 31.37 2.23
CA LYS A 50 -1.18 32.77 2.38
C LYS A 50 -0.53 33.41 3.61
N ASN A 51 -0.26 34.70 3.49
CA ASN A 51 0.17 35.56 4.58
C ASN A 51 -1.05 36.13 5.32
N TYR A 52 -0.94 36.16 6.64
CA TYR A 52 -1.93 36.71 7.55
C TYR A 52 -1.23 37.63 8.54
N THR A 53 -1.69 38.87 8.62
CA THR A 53 -1.15 39.84 9.56
C THR A 53 -2.16 40.10 10.66
N TYR A 54 -1.68 40.13 11.90
CA TYR A 54 -2.53 40.30 13.08
C TYR A 54 -2.01 41.42 13.98
N LYS A 55 -2.94 42.05 14.70
CA LYS A 55 -2.68 43.08 15.69
C LYS A 55 -3.60 42.87 16.89
N VAL A 56 -3.12 43.16 18.10
CA VAL A 56 -3.89 42.99 19.33
C VAL A 56 -4.00 44.34 20.04
N TYR A 57 -5.19 44.65 20.55
CA TYR A 57 -5.45 45.82 21.38
C TYR A 57 -5.97 45.34 22.73
N ALA A 58 -5.53 45.98 23.82
CA ALA A 58 -6.12 45.75 25.13
C ALA A 58 -7.43 46.54 25.25
N TYR A 59 -8.33 46.09 26.13
CA TYR A 59 -9.45 46.91 26.58
C TYR A 59 -9.63 46.80 28.09
N ARG A 60 -10.16 47.86 28.67
CA ARG A 60 -10.64 47.92 30.07
C ARG A 60 -12.10 48.34 30.11
N LYS A 61 -12.81 47.89 31.13
CA LYS A 61 -14.19 48.25 31.43
C LYS A 61 -14.18 49.21 32.61
N SER A 62 -14.99 50.25 32.53
CA SER A 62 -15.30 51.11 33.68
C SER A 62 -16.81 51.36 33.68
N GLY A 63 -17.50 50.77 34.64
CA GLY A 63 -18.97 50.66 34.62
C GLY A 63 -19.48 50.00 33.33
N LYS A 64 -20.44 50.64 32.65
CA LYS A 64 -21.01 50.16 31.37
C LYS A 64 -20.15 50.50 30.14
N LYS A 65 -19.07 51.29 30.29
CA LYS A 65 -18.22 51.75 29.17
C LYS A 65 -17.01 50.83 28.97
N VAL A 66 -16.58 50.68 27.71
CA VAL A 66 -15.39 49.90 27.33
C VAL A 66 -14.39 50.82 26.63
N TYR A 67 -13.16 50.88 27.16
CA TYR A 67 -12.07 51.69 26.65
C TYR A 67 -11.03 50.79 25.98
N LYS A 68 -10.76 51.04 24.70
CA LYS A 68 -9.69 50.35 23.95
C LYS A 68 -8.38 51.11 24.14
N SER A 69 -7.26 50.40 24.22
CA SER A 69 -5.94 51.03 24.20
C SER A 69 -5.75 51.89 22.94
N GLU A 70 -5.05 53.00 23.10
CA GLU A 70 -4.70 53.93 22.01
C GLU A 70 -3.75 53.24 21.02
N ALA A 71 -2.64 52.72 21.54
CA ALA A 71 -1.72 51.87 20.79
C ALA A 71 -2.16 50.40 20.82
N GLY A 72 -1.93 49.70 19.70
CA GLY A 72 -2.01 48.24 19.63
C GLY A 72 -0.62 47.63 19.59
N SER A 73 -0.52 46.31 19.71
CA SER A 73 0.73 45.57 19.54
C SER A 73 1.40 45.88 18.20
N PRO A 74 2.71 45.62 18.04
CA PRO A 74 3.32 45.49 16.73
C PRO A 74 2.52 44.51 15.84
N GLN A 75 2.54 44.75 14.52
CA GLN A 75 1.94 43.81 13.58
C GLN A 75 2.79 42.55 13.49
N VAL A 76 2.15 41.38 13.52
CA VAL A 76 2.82 40.10 13.30
C VAL A 76 2.27 39.47 12.02
N THR A 77 3.14 39.28 11.03
CA THR A 77 2.82 38.63 9.76
C THR A 77 3.23 37.17 9.80
N ILE A 78 2.34 36.31 9.34
CA ILE A 78 2.43 34.88 9.51
C ILE A 78 2.08 34.20 8.18
N ALA A 79 3.01 33.41 7.64
CA ALA A 79 2.80 32.63 6.43
C ALA A 79 2.28 31.23 6.79
N THR A 80 1.12 30.87 6.27
CA THR A 80 0.65 29.48 6.28
C THR A 80 1.23 28.75 5.08
N GLN A 81 1.70 27.52 5.25
CA GLN A 81 2.23 26.71 4.15
C GLN A 81 1.80 25.25 4.28
N VAL A 82 1.63 24.57 3.15
CA VAL A 82 1.45 23.10 3.15
C VAL A 82 2.80 22.46 3.47
N LYS A 83 2.84 21.61 4.50
CA LYS A 83 4.04 20.90 4.91
C LYS A 83 4.42 19.88 3.83
N THR A 84 5.65 19.99 3.35
CA THR A 84 6.24 19.03 2.41
C THR A 84 6.26 17.63 3.02
N PRO A 85 5.74 16.61 2.31
CA PRO A 85 5.78 15.24 2.80
C PRO A 85 7.22 14.69 2.77
N ALA A 86 7.49 13.69 3.60
CA ALA A 86 8.80 13.04 3.61
C ALA A 86 9.06 12.26 2.29
N THR A 87 10.33 12.13 1.92
CA THR A 87 10.75 11.28 0.80
C THR A 87 10.44 9.82 1.12
N PRO A 88 9.87 9.03 0.16
CA PRO A 88 9.64 7.60 0.39
C PRO A 88 10.94 6.86 0.70
N SER A 89 10.91 6.06 1.78
CA SER A 89 11.99 5.16 2.18
C SER A 89 11.73 3.72 1.73
N ASP A 90 12.75 2.85 1.82
CA ASP A 90 12.67 1.43 1.42
C ASP A 90 12.18 1.24 -0.04
N PHE A 91 12.54 2.18 -0.92
CA PHE A 91 12.24 2.05 -2.34
C PHE A 91 13.10 0.96 -2.96
N ARG A 92 12.45 -0.06 -3.54
CA ARG A 92 13.11 -1.25 -4.08
C ARG A 92 12.26 -1.94 -5.15
N ILE A 93 12.88 -2.87 -5.86
CA ILE A 93 12.17 -3.85 -6.67
C ILE A 93 11.65 -4.95 -5.75
N ALA A 94 10.33 -5.16 -5.77
CA ALA A 94 9.67 -6.18 -4.96
C ALA A 94 9.56 -7.53 -5.69
N SER A 95 9.41 -7.50 -7.02
CA SER A 95 9.41 -8.70 -7.87
C SER A 95 9.43 -8.30 -9.34
N TYR A 96 9.78 -9.25 -10.19
CA TYR A 96 9.72 -9.12 -11.64
C TYR A 96 8.45 -9.80 -12.19
N GLY A 97 8.14 -9.49 -13.44
CA GLY A 97 7.09 -10.11 -14.24
C GLY A 97 7.53 -10.17 -15.69
N ASN A 98 6.82 -10.89 -16.55
CA ASN A 98 7.07 -10.88 -17.99
C ASN A 98 6.98 -9.44 -18.52
N LYS A 99 8.11 -8.82 -18.89
CA LYS A 99 8.18 -7.43 -19.35
C LYS A 99 7.58 -6.40 -18.37
N THR A 100 7.61 -6.71 -17.07
CA THR A 100 7.13 -5.81 -16.00
C THR A 100 8.02 -5.87 -14.77
N ILE A 101 8.06 -4.79 -13.99
CA ILE A 101 8.77 -4.71 -12.70
C ILE A 101 7.81 -4.15 -11.66
N LEU A 102 7.67 -4.82 -10.52
CA LEU A 102 6.90 -4.32 -9.37
C LEU A 102 7.83 -3.57 -8.42
N LEU A 103 7.59 -2.29 -8.25
CA LEU A 103 8.28 -1.41 -7.32
C LEU A 103 7.47 -1.25 -6.03
N LYS A 104 8.15 -1.17 -4.89
CA LYS A 104 7.51 -0.99 -3.57
C LYS A 104 8.34 -0.06 -2.69
N TRP A 105 7.66 0.69 -1.82
CA TRP A 105 8.24 1.60 -0.83
C TRP A 105 7.41 1.65 0.45
N SER A 106 7.92 2.31 1.47
CA SER A 106 7.22 2.53 2.75
C SER A 106 6.17 3.64 2.65
N LYS A 107 5.08 3.50 3.40
CA LYS A 107 4.03 4.52 3.49
C LYS A 107 4.58 5.82 4.11
N VAL A 108 4.38 6.94 3.43
CA VAL A 108 4.69 8.28 3.93
C VAL A 108 3.47 8.85 4.65
N LYS A 109 3.67 9.31 5.89
CA LYS A 109 2.62 9.97 6.69
C LYS A 109 2.13 11.25 5.98
N ASP A 110 0.83 11.47 6.00
CA ASP A 110 0.14 12.63 5.40
C ASP A 110 0.30 12.81 3.87
N ALA A 111 0.93 11.85 3.17
CA ALA A 111 1.01 11.87 1.71
C ALA A 111 -0.37 11.60 1.09
N THR A 112 -0.75 12.42 0.12
CA THR A 112 -1.94 12.21 -0.70
C THR A 112 -1.70 11.14 -1.77
N GLY A 113 -0.45 10.89 -2.14
CA GLY A 113 -0.04 9.80 -3.01
C GLY A 113 1.43 9.90 -3.42
N TYR A 114 1.77 9.18 -4.49
CA TYR A 114 3.12 9.02 -5.00
C TYR A 114 3.17 9.18 -6.52
N ILE A 115 4.32 9.62 -7.01
CA ILE A 115 4.62 9.69 -8.45
C ILE A 115 5.89 8.88 -8.70
N VAL A 116 5.81 7.95 -9.64
CA VAL A 116 6.93 7.09 -10.04
C VAL A 116 7.48 7.58 -11.37
N TYR A 117 8.81 7.59 -11.45
CA TYR A 117 9.54 8.02 -12.63
C TYR A 117 10.49 6.93 -13.11
N ARG A 118 10.80 6.98 -14.40
CA ARG A 118 11.82 6.16 -15.06
C ARG A 118 12.83 7.08 -15.72
N TYR A 119 14.11 6.79 -15.56
CA TYR A 119 15.16 7.50 -16.28
C TYR A 119 15.04 7.24 -17.79
N ASP A 120 15.20 8.29 -18.58
CA ASP A 120 15.22 8.24 -20.03
C ASP A 120 16.62 8.66 -20.50
N GLU A 121 17.41 7.67 -20.92
CA GLU A 121 18.80 7.86 -21.33
C GLU A 121 18.96 8.78 -22.53
N LYS A 122 17.96 8.85 -23.42
CA LYS A 122 18.01 9.76 -24.58
C LYS A 122 17.96 11.22 -24.16
N THR A 123 17.24 11.52 -23.08
CA THR A 123 17.06 12.89 -22.60
C THR A 123 17.91 13.23 -21.38
N GLY A 124 18.58 12.25 -20.77
CA GLY A 124 19.29 12.41 -19.50
C GLY A 124 18.40 12.72 -18.30
N THR A 125 17.07 12.59 -18.41
CA THR A 125 16.11 13.02 -17.36
C THR A 125 15.13 11.93 -16.93
N TYR A 126 14.48 12.13 -15.77
CA TYR A 126 13.44 11.22 -15.27
C TYR A 126 12.06 11.60 -15.80
N LYS A 127 11.46 10.71 -16.60
CA LYS A 127 10.09 10.83 -17.11
C LYS A 127 9.08 10.16 -16.19
N ARG A 128 7.91 10.78 -16.00
CA ARG A 128 6.83 10.25 -15.16
C ARG A 128 6.24 9.00 -15.81
N LEU A 129 6.20 7.90 -15.06
CA LEU A 129 5.48 6.68 -15.46
C LEU A 129 4.03 6.69 -14.99
N GLY A 130 3.77 7.23 -13.80
CA GLY A 130 2.43 7.15 -13.24
C GLY A 130 2.30 7.78 -11.87
N LYS A 131 1.05 7.88 -11.41
CA LYS A 131 0.66 8.41 -10.11
C LYS A 131 -0.22 7.36 -9.42
N THR A 132 -0.02 7.14 -8.13
CA THR A 132 -0.75 6.12 -7.36
C THR A 132 -0.94 6.57 -5.91
N LYS A 133 -2.00 6.10 -5.26
CA LYS A 133 -2.19 6.24 -3.80
C LYS A 133 -1.57 5.06 -3.04
N GLU A 134 -1.32 3.95 -3.74
CA GLU A 134 -0.72 2.75 -3.18
C GLU A 134 0.78 2.93 -2.93
N THR A 135 1.35 2.11 -2.06
CA THR A 135 2.80 2.09 -1.79
C THR A 135 3.56 1.13 -2.72
N SER A 136 2.99 0.88 -3.90
CA SER A 136 3.59 0.04 -4.93
C SER A 136 3.13 0.48 -6.32
N PHE A 137 3.94 0.16 -7.32
CA PHE A 137 3.65 0.47 -8.72
C PHE A 137 4.24 -0.59 -9.63
N ARG A 138 3.45 -1.10 -10.57
CA ARG A 138 3.92 -2.04 -11.59
C ARG A 138 4.26 -1.28 -12.86
N ALA A 139 5.56 -1.17 -13.16
CA ALA A 139 6.02 -0.69 -14.45
C ALA A 139 5.75 -1.77 -15.51
N THR A 140 5.04 -1.43 -16.58
CA THR A 140 4.61 -2.33 -17.66
C THR A 140 5.15 -1.88 -19.01
N GLY A 141 5.08 -2.75 -20.02
CA GLY A 141 5.52 -2.42 -21.38
C GLY A 141 7.04 -2.23 -21.48
N LEU A 142 7.80 -2.95 -20.66
CA LEU A 142 9.26 -2.88 -20.65
C LEU A 142 9.84 -3.78 -21.74
N LYS A 143 10.92 -3.34 -22.38
CA LYS A 143 11.70 -4.19 -23.28
C LYS A 143 12.52 -5.17 -22.44
N ALA A 144 12.51 -6.45 -22.82
CA ALA A 144 13.30 -7.47 -22.13
C ALA A 144 14.81 -7.19 -22.27
N GLU A 145 15.58 -7.72 -21.33
CA GLU A 145 17.03 -7.54 -21.22
C GLU A 145 17.53 -6.08 -21.14
N THR A 146 16.61 -5.13 -20.92
CA THR A 146 16.93 -3.71 -20.75
C THR A 146 16.94 -3.34 -19.27
N THR A 147 18.02 -2.71 -18.81
CA THR A 147 18.12 -2.17 -17.45
C THR A 147 17.41 -0.84 -17.36
N TYR A 148 16.47 -0.74 -16.42
CA TYR A 148 15.73 0.49 -16.14
C TYR A 148 16.09 1.05 -14.78
N LYS A 149 16.15 2.37 -14.70
CA LYS A 149 16.38 3.11 -13.45
C LYS A 149 15.11 3.83 -13.04
N PHE A 150 14.72 3.69 -11.78
CA PHE A 150 13.49 4.25 -11.25
C PHE A 150 13.75 5.11 -10.02
N VAL A 151 12.88 6.08 -9.80
CA VAL A 151 12.77 6.86 -8.55
C VAL A 151 11.30 7.11 -8.24
N VAL A 152 10.99 7.33 -6.96
CA VAL A 152 9.66 7.70 -6.50
C VAL A 152 9.72 8.95 -5.64
N ARG A 153 8.68 9.80 -5.69
CA ARG A 153 8.48 10.87 -4.72
C ARG A 153 7.06 10.86 -4.19
N SER A 154 6.86 11.30 -2.95
CA SER A 154 5.54 11.51 -2.39
C SER A 154 5.05 12.92 -2.74
N TYR A 155 3.73 13.10 -2.73
CA TYR A 155 3.12 14.42 -2.82
C TYR A 155 1.99 14.54 -1.82
N ARG A 156 1.74 15.77 -1.38
CA ARG A 156 0.63 16.12 -0.51
C ARG A 156 -0.16 17.25 -1.15
N THR A 157 -1.48 17.10 -1.15
CA THR A 157 -2.41 18.11 -1.64
C THR A 157 -3.31 18.52 -0.49
N LEU A 158 -3.30 19.81 -0.14
CA LEU A 158 -4.17 20.41 0.87
C LEU A 158 -4.81 21.66 0.28
N GLN A 159 -6.15 21.78 0.36
CA GLN A 159 -6.92 22.87 -0.23
C GLN A 159 -6.55 23.16 -1.71
N GLY A 160 -6.38 22.10 -2.51
CA GLY A 160 -6.03 22.19 -3.94
C GLY A 160 -4.56 22.54 -4.24
N LYS A 161 -3.74 22.85 -3.23
CA LYS A 161 -2.31 23.15 -3.40
C LYS A 161 -1.47 21.91 -3.16
N ALA A 162 -0.59 21.58 -4.12
CA ALA A 162 0.27 20.39 -4.06
C ALA A 162 1.72 20.76 -3.75
N VAL A 163 2.33 20.03 -2.82
CA VAL A 163 3.77 20.07 -2.52
C VAL A 163 4.36 18.66 -2.66
N TYR A 164 5.65 18.59 -2.98
CA TYR A 164 6.32 17.34 -3.36
C TYR A 164 7.58 17.13 -2.52
N SER A 165 7.84 15.88 -2.13
CA SER A 165 9.12 15.53 -1.53
C SER A 165 10.26 15.58 -2.56
N LYS A 166 11.51 15.51 -2.07
CA LYS A 166 12.65 15.10 -2.91
C LYS A 166 12.38 13.70 -3.49
N LYS A 167 12.99 13.38 -4.64
CA LYS A 167 12.98 12.02 -5.22
C LYS A 167 13.74 11.07 -4.29
N SER A 168 13.33 9.80 -4.26
CA SER A 168 14.03 8.74 -3.53
C SER A 168 15.42 8.47 -4.10
N LYS A 169 16.20 7.64 -3.41
CA LYS A 169 17.34 6.94 -4.02
C LYS A 169 16.87 6.17 -5.25
N GLU A 170 17.75 6.07 -6.25
CA GLU A 170 17.51 5.33 -7.48
C GLU A 170 17.51 3.82 -7.20
N VAL A 171 16.66 3.09 -7.92
CA VAL A 171 16.70 1.63 -7.98
C VAL A 171 16.81 1.20 -9.44
N LYS A 172 17.74 0.28 -9.70
CA LYS A 172 18.01 -0.29 -11.04
C LYS A 172 17.49 -1.72 -11.13
N GLY A 173 16.96 -2.11 -12.28
CA GLY A 173 16.55 -3.49 -12.53
C GLY A 173 16.44 -3.82 -14.01
N LYS A 174 16.93 -5.01 -14.38
CA LYS A 174 16.85 -5.55 -15.74
C LYS A 174 15.48 -6.20 -15.96
N ALA A 175 14.72 -5.69 -16.91
CA ALA A 175 13.46 -6.32 -17.31
C ALA A 175 13.73 -7.67 -17.98
N ARG A 176 12.85 -8.65 -17.77
CA ARG A 176 13.03 -10.02 -18.26
C ARG A 176 11.78 -10.55 -18.96
N THR A 177 11.96 -11.51 -19.85
CA THR A 177 10.87 -12.32 -20.40
C THR A 177 10.66 -13.55 -19.52
N TYR A 178 9.41 -13.94 -19.30
CA TYR A 178 9.16 -15.18 -18.56
C TYR A 178 9.27 -16.39 -19.46
N SER A 179 9.88 -17.46 -18.95
CA SER A 179 9.77 -18.77 -19.56
C SER A 179 8.30 -19.23 -19.55
N SER A 180 7.95 -20.15 -20.46
CA SER A 180 6.64 -20.81 -20.46
C SER A 180 6.35 -21.49 -19.12
N SER A 181 7.38 -22.04 -18.46
CA SER A 181 7.31 -22.66 -17.14
C SER A 181 6.90 -21.66 -16.07
N ALA A 182 7.58 -20.50 -15.96
CA ALA A 182 7.21 -19.47 -14.99
C ALA A 182 5.85 -18.82 -15.32
N ALA A 183 5.56 -18.60 -16.60
CA ALA A 183 4.30 -18.01 -17.06
C ALA A 183 3.07 -18.90 -16.79
N SER A 184 3.27 -20.22 -16.73
CA SER A 184 2.21 -21.19 -16.39
C SER A 184 1.78 -21.15 -14.92
N VAL A 185 2.55 -20.49 -14.04
CA VAL A 185 2.20 -20.35 -12.63
C VAL A 185 1.23 -19.20 -12.42
N HIS A 186 0.14 -19.47 -11.70
CA HIS A 186 -0.95 -18.54 -11.46
C HIS A 186 -1.01 -18.17 -9.99
N GLY A 187 -1.40 -16.92 -9.74
CA GLY A 187 -1.74 -16.48 -8.39
C GLY A 187 -3.15 -16.89 -8.02
N ARG A 188 -3.62 -16.38 -6.89
CA ARG A 188 -5.00 -16.59 -6.45
C ARG A 188 -6.03 -16.07 -7.45
N TYR A 189 -6.95 -16.95 -7.84
CA TYR A 189 -8.16 -16.62 -8.60
C TYR A 189 -9.43 -16.89 -7.77
N PHE A 190 -10.56 -16.37 -8.23
CA PHE A 190 -11.86 -16.52 -7.60
C PHE A 190 -12.87 -17.02 -8.62
N ASN A 191 -13.71 -17.98 -8.20
CA ASN A 191 -14.93 -18.29 -8.93
C ASN A 191 -15.95 -17.19 -8.66
N ALA A 192 -16.62 -16.71 -9.71
CA ALA A 192 -17.65 -15.70 -9.58
C ALA A 192 -18.78 -15.92 -10.59
N THR A 193 -19.95 -15.40 -10.23
CA THR A 193 -21.12 -15.31 -11.11
C THR A 193 -21.47 -13.85 -11.36
N VAL A 194 -21.91 -13.55 -12.58
CA VAL A 194 -22.39 -12.21 -12.95
C VAL A 194 -23.76 -11.98 -12.31
N LYS A 195 -23.89 -10.92 -11.51
CA LYS A 195 -25.12 -10.59 -10.76
C LYS A 195 -26.26 -10.14 -11.68
N SER A 196 -25.93 -9.33 -12.69
CA SER A 196 -26.85 -8.77 -13.67
C SER A 196 -26.09 -8.47 -14.96
N LYS A 197 -26.82 -8.25 -16.07
CA LYS A 197 -26.23 -7.98 -17.40
C LYS A 197 -25.07 -6.97 -17.27
N ALA A 198 -23.89 -7.38 -17.73
CA ALA A 198 -22.67 -6.60 -17.56
C ALA A 198 -21.75 -6.74 -18.76
N THR A 199 -21.05 -5.67 -19.11
CA THR A 199 -20.09 -5.65 -20.21
C THR A 199 -18.68 -5.90 -19.69
N ALA A 200 -17.96 -6.79 -20.35
CA ALA A 200 -16.55 -7.02 -20.16
C ALA A 200 -15.78 -6.62 -21.42
N THR A 201 -14.66 -5.92 -21.27
CA THR A 201 -13.81 -5.47 -22.38
C THR A 201 -12.60 -6.39 -22.48
N VAL A 202 -12.47 -7.14 -23.57
CA VAL A 202 -11.35 -8.06 -23.80
C VAL A 202 -10.04 -7.27 -23.80
N SER A 203 -9.08 -7.69 -22.99
CA SER A 203 -7.87 -6.91 -22.72
C SER A 203 -6.89 -6.84 -23.90
N SER A 204 -6.93 -7.82 -24.81
CA SER A 204 -6.07 -7.85 -25.99
C SER A 204 -6.63 -7.07 -27.18
N THR A 205 -7.95 -7.09 -27.38
CA THR A 205 -8.58 -6.53 -28.58
C THR A 205 -9.43 -5.29 -28.31
N GLY A 206 -9.74 -4.98 -27.05
CA GLY A 206 -10.71 -3.94 -26.70
C GLY A 206 -12.17 -4.31 -27.01
N LYS A 207 -12.42 -5.51 -27.58
CA LYS A 207 -13.77 -5.97 -27.92
C LYS A 207 -14.65 -6.04 -26.67
N LYS A 208 -15.84 -5.45 -26.73
CA LYS A 208 -16.85 -5.53 -25.67
C LYS A 208 -17.63 -6.84 -25.81
N VAL A 209 -17.79 -7.55 -24.69
CA VAL A 209 -18.54 -8.79 -24.58
C VAL A 209 -19.60 -8.61 -23.50
N THR A 210 -20.87 -8.82 -23.84
CA THR A 210 -21.97 -8.76 -22.90
C THR A 210 -22.15 -10.11 -22.21
N LEU A 211 -22.16 -10.10 -20.88
CA LEU A 211 -22.38 -11.28 -20.05
C LEU A 211 -23.77 -11.20 -19.42
N ARG A 212 -24.55 -12.28 -19.55
CA ARG A 212 -25.87 -12.41 -18.89
C ARG A 212 -25.75 -12.65 -17.38
N ALA A 213 -26.82 -12.36 -16.66
CA ALA A 213 -26.92 -12.75 -15.25
C ALA A 213 -26.71 -14.26 -15.09
N GLY A 214 -26.05 -14.68 -14.00
CA GLY A 214 -25.70 -16.07 -13.73
C GLY A 214 -24.49 -16.61 -14.52
N ALA A 215 -23.95 -15.87 -15.50
CA ALA A 215 -22.77 -16.31 -16.23
C ALA A 215 -21.58 -16.54 -15.29
N LYS A 216 -20.97 -17.74 -15.37
CA LYS A 216 -19.79 -18.12 -14.57
C LYS A 216 -18.53 -17.52 -15.20
N VAL A 217 -17.71 -16.88 -14.37
CA VAL A 217 -16.40 -16.33 -14.76
C VAL A 217 -15.36 -16.66 -13.68
N THR A 218 -14.09 -16.68 -14.07
CA THR A 218 -12.98 -16.69 -13.09
C THR A 218 -12.43 -15.28 -12.97
N SER A 219 -12.36 -14.71 -11.77
CA SER A 219 -11.76 -13.39 -11.55
C SER A 219 -10.34 -13.52 -10.99
N THR A 220 -9.43 -12.66 -11.44
CA THR A 220 -8.03 -12.66 -10.95
C THR A 220 -7.84 -11.87 -9.66
N SER A 221 -8.88 -11.19 -9.19
CA SER A 221 -8.88 -10.40 -7.96
C SER A 221 -10.30 -10.27 -7.42
N ARG A 222 -10.43 -9.87 -6.15
CA ARG A 222 -11.73 -9.62 -5.52
C ARG A 222 -11.86 -8.14 -5.16
N GLY A 223 -12.96 -7.51 -5.55
CA GLY A 223 -13.24 -6.11 -5.23
C GLY A 223 -14.41 -5.57 -6.03
N SER A 224 -14.88 -4.36 -5.70
CA SER A 224 -15.98 -3.70 -6.40
C SER A 224 -15.54 -2.88 -7.62
N GLY A 225 -14.26 -2.50 -7.69
CA GLY A 225 -13.70 -1.71 -8.79
C GLY A 225 -13.41 -2.54 -10.04
N ASN A 226 -12.57 -2.01 -10.94
CA ASN A 226 -12.19 -2.72 -12.17
C ASN A 226 -11.35 -3.96 -11.87
N VAL A 227 -11.86 -5.13 -12.26
CA VAL A 227 -11.18 -6.42 -12.10
C VAL A 227 -10.90 -7.05 -13.47
N THR A 228 -9.92 -7.94 -13.52
CA THR A 228 -9.73 -8.83 -14.67
C THR A 228 -10.49 -10.12 -14.43
N VAL A 229 -11.26 -10.55 -15.42
CA VAL A 229 -11.92 -11.85 -15.48
C VAL A 229 -11.35 -12.67 -16.63
N ILE A 230 -11.40 -13.98 -16.48
CA ILE A 230 -11.12 -14.98 -17.50
C ILE A 230 -12.48 -15.54 -17.91
N LEU A 231 -12.83 -15.32 -19.17
CA LEU A 231 -14.08 -15.77 -19.78
C LEU A 231 -14.02 -17.28 -20.05
N LYS A 232 -15.17 -17.88 -20.42
CA LYS A 232 -15.27 -19.32 -20.71
C LYS A 232 -14.29 -19.77 -21.81
N ASN A 233 -14.04 -18.92 -22.80
CA ASN A 233 -13.09 -19.15 -23.89
C ASN A 233 -11.62 -18.86 -23.50
N GLY A 234 -11.30 -18.67 -22.21
CA GLY A 234 -9.95 -18.37 -21.73
C GLY A 234 -9.49 -16.92 -21.90
N SER A 235 -10.23 -16.08 -22.64
CA SER A 235 -9.86 -14.69 -22.86
C SER A 235 -9.89 -13.88 -21.56
N LYS A 236 -8.89 -13.01 -21.37
CA LYS A 236 -8.87 -12.05 -20.27
C LYS A 236 -9.65 -10.79 -20.65
N ALA A 237 -10.56 -10.36 -19.80
CA ALA A 237 -11.36 -9.16 -19.99
C ALA A 237 -11.41 -8.30 -18.71
N LYS A 238 -11.61 -7.00 -18.86
CA LYS A 238 -11.82 -6.04 -17.77
C LYS A 238 -13.31 -5.81 -17.57
N MET A 239 -13.79 -5.85 -16.33
CA MET A 239 -15.16 -5.48 -15.98
C MET A 239 -15.25 -4.94 -14.56
N SER A 240 -16.38 -4.32 -14.21
CA SER A 240 -16.63 -3.88 -12.84
C SER A 240 -16.90 -5.08 -11.93
N GLY A 241 -16.11 -5.22 -10.87
CA GLY A 241 -16.25 -6.28 -9.88
C GLY A 241 -17.50 -6.12 -9.01
N SER A 242 -18.11 -4.94 -8.95
CA SER A 242 -19.41 -4.75 -8.28
C SER A 242 -20.53 -5.60 -8.91
N LYS A 243 -20.41 -5.90 -10.21
CA LYS A 243 -21.30 -6.79 -10.97
C LYS A 243 -21.05 -8.27 -10.73
N LEU A 244 -20.06 -8.64 -9.91
CA LEU A 244 -19.70 -10.02 -9.62
C LEU A 244 -20.11 -10.43 -8.21
N ARG A 245 -20.65 -11.64 -8.10
CA ARG A 245 -20.82 -12.38 -6.85
C ARG A 245 -19.70 -13.40 -6.77
N TYR A 246 -18.74 -13.18 -5.88
CA TYR A 246 -17.64 -14.10 -5.64
C TYR A 246 -18.12 -15.27 -4.77
N THR A 247 -17.89 -16.50 -5.21
CA THR A 247 -18.43 -17.70 -4.56
C THR A 247 -17.37 -18.49 -3.81
N SER A 248 -16.16 -18.61 -4.38
CA SER A 248 -15.06 -19.36 -3.78
C SER A 248 -13.71 -18.93 -4.34
N ILE A 249 -12.62 -19.36 -3.69
CA ILE A 249 -11.29 -19.35 -4.33
C ILE A 249 -11.30 -20.43 -5.42
N LYS A 250 -10.72 -20.12 -6.59
CA LYS A 250 -10.48 -21.12 -7.62
C LYS A 250 -9.16 -21.83 -7.32
N THR A 251 -9.24 -23.14 -7.17
CA THR A 251 -8.10 -24.02 -6.90
C THR A 251 -7.98 -25.10 -7.95
N THR A 252 -6.86 -25.82 -7.96
CA THR A 252 -6.64 -27.01 -8.80
C THR A 252 -6.10 -28.17 -7.97
N LYS A 253 -6.46 -29.40 -8.36
CA LYS A 253 -5.85 -30.62 -7.83
C LYS A 253 -4.47 -30.88 -8.45
N LYS A 254 -4.17 -30.35 -9.63
CA LYS A 254 -2.87 -30.54 -10.31
C LYS A 254 -1.78 -29.69 -9.66
N TYR A 255 -0.66 -30.31 -9.30
CA TYR A 255 0.52 -29.61 -8.83
C TYR A 255 1.35 -29.06 -9.99
N TYR A 256 2.10 -28.00 -9.70
CA TYR A 256 3.20 -27.57 -10.57
C TYR A 256 4.37 -28.56 -10.47
N THR A 257 5.07 -28.77 -11.58
CA THR A 257 6.31 -29.54 -11.62
C THR A 257 7.43 -28.80 -10.90
N LYS A 258 8.53 -29.50 -10.55
CA LYS A 258 9.73 -28.88 -9.98
C LYS A 258 10.25 -27.74 -10.87
N LYS A 259 10.35 -27.99 -12.18
CA LYS A 259 10.77 -27.00 -13.19
C LYS A 259 9.90 -25.74 -13.16
N GLN A 260 8.57 -25.89 -13.13
CA GLN A 260 7.65 -24.74 -13.04
C GLN A 260 7.83 -23.94 -11.75
N LYS A 261 8.02 -24.64 -10.62
CA LYS A 261 8.19 -24.01 -9.30
C LYS A 261 9.49 -23.20 -9.20
N GLU A 262 10.61 -23.80 -9.61
CA GLU A 262 11.92 -23.15 -9.58
C GLU A 262 11.99 -21.99 -10.58
N ALA A 263 11.54 -22.20 -11.82
CA ALA A 263 11.47 -21.15 -12.83
C ALA A 263 10.65 -19.94 -12.32
N PHE A 264 9.47 -20.19 -11.74
CA PHE A 264 8.63 -19.12 -11.20
C PHE A 264 9.32 -18.30 -10.11
N ILE A 265 9.92 -18.95 -9.10
CA ILE A 265 10.54 -18.23 -7.98
C ILE A 265 11.79 -17.45 -8.41
N ASN A 266 12.62 -18.05 -9.27
CA ASN A 266 13.84 -17.41 -9.77
C ASN A 266 13.53 -16.25 -10.73
N GLU A 267 12.57 -16.44 -11.65
CA GLU A 267 12.15 -15.41 -12.59
C GLU A 267 11.32 -14.29 -11.94
N LYS A 268 10.72 -14.56 -10.77
CA LYS A 268 10.12 -13.51 -9.94
C LYS A 268 11.16 -12.63 -9.25
N GLY A 269 12.42 -13.08 -9.12
CA GLY A 269 13.48 -12.35 -8.42
C GLY A 269 13.13 -12.12 -6.96
N TYR A 270 12.63 -13.16 -6.29
CA TYR A 270 12.43 -13.07 -4.85
C TYR A 270 13.75 -13.32 -4.12
N SER A 271 14.07 -12.48 -3.14
CA SER A 271 15.23 -12.64 -2.27
C SER A 271 14.82 -13.06 -0.87
N SER A 272 15.79 -13.58 -0.10
CA SER A 272 15.63 -13.83 1.32
C SER A 272 16.86 -13.45 2.12
N LYS A 273 16.64 -13.09 3.40
CA LYS A 273 17.71 -12.85 4.37
C LYS A 273 18.39 -14.13 4.84
N THR A 274 17.83 -15.28 4.48
CA THR A 274 18.31 -16.60 4.87
C THR A 274 18.54 -17.44 3.63
N LYS A 275 19.26 -18.55 3.75
CA LYS A 275 19.40 -19.54 2.68
C LYS A 275 18.12 -20.26 2.28
N TYR A 276 16.96 -19.88 2.84
CA TYR A 276 15.66 -20.47 2.55
C TYR A 276 14.63 -19.45 2.08
N LEU A 277 13.70 -19.91 1.24
CA LEU A 277 12.51 -19.19 0.81
C LEU A 277 11.30 -20.13 0.88
N ILE A 278 10.18 -19.65 1.40
CA ILE A 278 8.92 -20.39 1.48
C ILE A 278 7.93 -19.76 0.51
N TRP A 279 7.30 -20.56 -0.35
CA TRP A 279 6.24 -20.14 -1.24
C TRP A 279 4.95 -20.91 -1.00
N ILE A 280 3.91 -20.18 -0.62
CA ILE A 280 2.52 -20.63 -0.55
C ILE A 280 1.86 -20.38 -1.92
N SER A 281 1.56 -21.43 -2.66
CA SER A 281 0.72 -21.36 -3.86
C SER A 281 -0.75 -21.45 -3.44
N GLN A 282 -1.48 -20.34 -3.51
CA GLN A 282 -2.91 -20.33 -3.17
C GLN A 282 -3.77 -21.00 -4.25
N TYR A 283 -3.26 -21.13 -5.48
CA TYR A 283 -3.94 -21.83 -6.57
C TYR A 283 -3.86 -23.36 -6.46
N THR A 284 -2.68 -23.89 -6.13
CA THR A 284 -2.48 -25.35 -6.00
C THR A 284 -2.65 -25.87 -4.57
N MET A 285 -2.79 -24.96 -3.59
CA MET A 285 -2.85 -25.25 -2.15
C MET A 285 -1.64 -26.09 -1.71
N ASN A 286 -0.46 -25.54 -1.97
CA ASN A 286 0.81 -26.19 -1.71
C ASN A 286 1.82 -25.20 -1.15
N VAL A 287 2.58 -25.64 -0.14
CA VAL A 287 3.75 -24.93 0.35
C VAL A 287 5.00 -25.56 -0.25
N ASN A 288 5.89 -24.72 -0.75
CA ASN A 288 7.13 -25.09 -1.41
C ASN A 288 8.27 -24.39 -0.68
N ILE A 289 9.29 -25.12 -0.26
CA ILE A 289 10.44 -24.59 0.44
C ILE A 289 11.64 -24.77 -0.47
N PHE A 290 12.38 -23.69 -0.66
CA PHE A 290 13.56 -23.62 -1.49
C PHE A 290 14.78 -23.32 -0.65
N ARG A 291 15.95 -23.79 -1.11
CA ARG A 291 17.26 -23.44 -0.56
C ARG A 291 18.11 -22.80 -1.65
N GLY A 292 18.90 -21.80 -1.30
CA GLY A 292 19.77 -21.07 -2.24
C GLY A 292 19.76 -19.56 -1.99
N SER A 293 19.88 -18.81 -3.07
CA SER A 293 19.90 -17.34 -3.11
C SER A 293 19.02 -16.83 -4.26
N GLU A 294 18.82 -15.50 -4.35
CA GLU A 294 18.03 -14.88 -5.42
C GLU A 294 18.54 -15.29 -6.81
N GLY A 295 17.66 -15.86 -7.64
CA GLY A 295 17.99 -16.34 -8.98
C GLY A 295 18.35 -17.82 -9.04
N GLU A 296 18.81 -18.40 -7.93
CA GLU A 296 19.35 -19.76 -7.85
C GLU A 296 18.64 -20.62 -6.79
N TRP A 297 17.35 -20.38 -6.58
CA TRP A 297 16.54 -21.18 -5.65
C TRP A 297 16.30 -22.59 -6.19
N LYS A 298 16.62 -23.60 -5.37
CA LYS A 298 16.33 -25.02 -5.63
C LYS A 298 15.27 -25.55 -4.67
N LEU A 299 14.28 -26.27 -5.19
CA LEU A 299 13.21 -26.85 -4.39
C LEU A 299 13.76 -27.98 -3.52
N VAL A 300 13.62 -27.85 -2.20
CA VAL A 300 14.06 -28.86 -1.23
C VAL A 300 12.90 -29.56 -0.54
N ARG A 301 11.71 -28.95 -0.51
CA ARG A 301 10.53 -29.56 0.10
C ARG A 301 9.25 -29.01 -0.51
N SER A 302 8.22 -29.85 -0.61
CA SER A 302 6.92 -29.47 -1.14
C SER A 302 5.82 -30.31 -0.49
N GLY A 303 4.80 -29.67 0.06
CA GLY A 303 3.71 -30.37 0.75
C GLY A 303 2.38 -29.63 0.61
N PRO A 304 1.25 -30.37 0.62
CA PRO A 304 -0.07 -29.78 0.53
C PRO A 304 -0.36 -28.89 1.74
N CYS A 305 -1.22 -27.88 1.59
CA CYS A 305 -1.61 -27.00 2.68
C CYS A 305 -3.10 -26.64 2.67
N VAL A 306 -3.61 -26.25 3.83
CA VAL A 306 -4.92 -25.59 3.95
C VAL A 306 -4.70 -24.09 4.01
N ILE A 307 -5.44 -23.33 3.19
CA ILE A 307 -5.38 -21.86 3.15
C ILE A 307 -6.71 -21.25 3.59
N GLY A 308 -6.71 -19.93 3.72
CA GLY A 308 -7.87 -19.16 4.14
C GLY A 308 -8.92 -19.03 3.05
N GLN A 309 -10.18 -19.28 3.42
CA GLN A 309 -11.32 -19.11 2.52
C GLN A 309 -11.43 -17.69 1.98
N MET A 310 -12.00 -17.52 0.79
CA MET A 310 -12.35 -16.22 0.19
C MET A 310 -11.22 -15.18 0.15
N GLY A 311 -9.98 -15.65 0.11
CA GLY A 311 -8.78 -14.84 0.01
C GLY A 311 -8.28 -14.29 1.35
N ARG A 312 -8.66 -14.90 2.48
CA ARG A 312 -8.22 -14.52 3.82
C ARG A 312 -6.73 -14.76 4.07
N THR A 313 -6.11 -15.73 3.40
CA THR A 313 -4.63 -15.80 3.38
C THR A 313 -4.10 -14.66 2.52
N PRO A 314 -3.28 -13.74 3.06
CA PRO A 314 -2.88 -12.54 2.34
C PRO A 314 -1.95 -12.89 1.18
N VAL A 315 -2.03 -12.14 0.08
CA VAL A 315 -1.11 -12.26 -1.06
C VAL A 315 -0.02 -11.21 -0.91
N GLY A 316 1.24 -11.58 -1.17
CA GLY A 316 2.38 -10.70 -1.11
C GLY A 316 3.66 -11.41 -0.67
N THR A 317 4.70 -10.61 -0.44
CA THR A 317 5.97 -11.05 0.10
C THR A 317 6.08 -10.62 1.56
N PHE A 318 6.30 -11.60 2.43
CA PHE A 318 6.36 -11.49 3.87
C PHE A 318 7.68 -12.10 4.39
N ARG A 319 7.82 -12.17 5.71
CA ARG A 319 8.92 -12.86 6.39
C ARG A 319 8.39 -13.66 7.56
N LEU A 320 9.06 -14.75 7.92
CA LEU A 320 8.88 -15.35 9.24
C LEU A 320 9.31 -14.33 10.30
N ILE A 321 8.43 -14.00 11.22
CA ILE A 321 8.64 -12.90 12.18
C ILE A 321 8.54 -13.33 13.64
N LYS A 322 7.81 -14.41 13.93
CA LYS A 322 7.67 -14.94 15.29
C LYS A 322 7.47 -16.45 15.25
N ARG A 323 8.07 -17.14 16.21
CA ARG A 323 7.84 -18.56 16.50
C ARG A 323 7.06 -18.73 17.79
N GLY A 324 6.34 -19.83 17.90
CA GLY A 324 5.63 -20.24 19.10
C GLY A 324 5.22 -21.70 19.02
N TRP A 325 4.47 -22.15 20.01
CA TRP A 325 3.94 -23.50 20.11
C TRP A 325 2.46 -23.44 20.43
N GLU A 326 1.62 -23.95 19.54
CA GLU A 326 0.17 -23.99 19.71
C GLU A 326 -0.41 -25.17 18.92
N TYR A 327 -1.62 -25.61 19.25
CA TYR A 327 -2.29 -26.74 18.58
C TYR A 327 -1.45 -28.04 18.59
N GLY A 328 -0.68 -28.25 19.67
CA GLY A 328 0.19 -29.41 19.83
C GLY A 328 1.40 -29.43 18.88
N GLY A 329 1.83 -28.29 18.35
CA GLY A 329 3.02 -28.24 17.48
C GLY A 329 3.57 -26.84 17.21
N PRO A 330 4.60 -26.74 16.34
CA PRO A 330 5.20 -25.46 16.01
C PRO A 330 4.24 -24.52 15.27
N LYS A 331 4.31 -23.23 15.62
CA LYS A 331 3.56 -22.14 14.99
C LYS A 331 4.50 -21.02 14.54
N PHE A 332 4.32 -20.53 13.31
CA PHE A 332 5.20 -19.51 12.72
C PHE A 332 4.39 -18.38 12.10
N TYR A 333 4.47 -17.18 12.66
CA TYR A 333 3.80 -16.01 12.08
C TYR A 333 4.60 -15.48 10.90
N PHE A 334 3.89 -15.17 9.81
CA PHE A 334 4.43 -14.43 8.67
C PHE A 334 3.71 -13.09 8.44
N THR A 335 2.58 -12.87 9.11
CA THR A 335 2.01 -11.54 9.32
C THR A 335 1.69 -11.34 10.79
N TRP A 336 1.76 -10.09 11.27
CA TRP A 336 1.44 -9.75 12.64
C TRP A 336 0.93 -8.32 12.73
N ASN A 337 -0.17 -8.13 13.46
CA ASN A 337 -0.69 -6.83 13.83
C ASN A 337 -0.58 -6.71 15.35
N SER A 338 0.36 -5.89 15.81
CA SER A 338 0.62 -5.68 17.23
C SER A 338 -0.56 -5.06 17.98
N ARG A 339 -1.42 -4.29 17.29
CA ARG A 339 -2.60 -3.67 17.93
C ARG A 339 -3.70 -4.67 18.23
N THR A 340 -3.84 -5.69 17.40
CA THR A 340 -4.91 -6.70 17.54
C THR A 340 -4.42 -8.03 18.08
N GLY A 341 -3.10 -8.22 18.25
CA GLY A 341 -2.50 -9.50 18.61
C GLY A 341 -2.74 -10.62 17.60
N LYS A 342 -3.16 -10.27 16.37
CA LYS A 342 -3.57 -11.24 15.34
C LYS A 342 -2.60 -11.24 14.17
N GLY A 343 -2.50 -12.39 13.52
CA GLY A 343 -1.62 -12.57 12.37
C GLY A 343 -1.88 -13.91 11.69
N ASN A 344 -1.47 -14.01 10.43
CA ASN A 344 -1.47 -15.27 9.69
C ASN A 344 -0.18 -16.02 10.00
N SER A 345 -0.35 -17.30 10.28
CA SER A 345 0.74 -18.19 10.68
C SER A 345 0.67 -19.52 9.95
N PHE A 346 1.80 -20.20 9.91
CA PHE A 346 1.87 -21.63 9.68
C PHE A 346 1.61 -22.36 11.00
N HIS A 347 0.75 -23.38 11.00
CA HIS A 347 0.53 -24.24 12.17
C HIS A 347 -0.04 -25.61 11.74
N ARG A 348 -0.19 -26.52 12.72
CA ARG A 348 -0.68 -27.89 12.51
C ARG A 348 -2.09 -27.93 11.90
N ARG A 349 -2.33 -28.93 11.04
CA ARG A 349 -3.67 -29.35 10.60
C ARG A 349 -4.34 -30.18 11.69
N ILE A 350 -5.55 -29.79 12.11
CA ILE A 350 -6.33 -30.52 13.13
C ILE A 350 -7.55 -31.21 12.50
N ASP A 351 -8.01 -30.73 11.34
CA ASP A 351 -9.31 -31.04 10.74
C ASP A 351 -9.27 -32.07 9.60
N GLY A 352 -8.26 -32.96 9.56
CA GLY A 352 -8.15 -34.08 8.59
C GLY A 352 -7.92 -33.71 7.11
N ASN A 353 -8.25 -32.48 6.70
CA ASN A 353 -8.12 -32.01 5.32
C ASN A 353 -6.67 -31.71 4.93
N THR A 354 -6.18 -32.35 3.86
CA THR A 354 -4.80 -32.10 3.38
C THR A 354 -4.71 -30.91 2.43
N ARG A 355 -5.77 -30.60 1.67
CA ARG A 355 -5.84 -29.52 0.67
C ARG A 355 -7.22 -28.87 0.61
N SER A 356 -7.38 -27.71 1.24
CA SER A 356 -8.64 -26.98 1.23
C SER A 356 -8.46 -25.47 1.46
N ALA A 357 -9.48 -24.70 1.13
CA ALA A 357 -9.53 -23.24 1.34
C ALA A 357 -10.60 -22.90 2.38
N VAL A 358 -10.42 -23.36 3.62
CA VAL A 358 -11.44 -23.28 4.69
C VAL A 358 -10.97 -22.49 5.91
N SER A 359 -9.66 -22.22 6.05
CA SER A 359 -9.16 -21.57 7.26
C SER A 359 -9.61 -20.09 7.35
N LEU A 360 -9.43 -19.48 8.52
CA LEU A 360 -9.69 -18.05 8.70
C LEU A 360 -8.52 -17.16 8.20
N GLY A 361 -7.50 -17.75 7.56
CA GLY A 361 -6.38 -17.04 6.94
C GLY A 361 -5.01 -17.67 7.19
N CYS A 362 -4.86 -18.45 8.26
CA CYS A 362 -3.63 -19.22 8.53
C CYS A 362 -3.39 -20.30 7.48
N VAL A 363 -2.14 -20.75 7.37
CA VAL A 363 -1.75 -21.82 6.47
C VAL A 363 -1.49 -23.06 7.31
N ARG A 364 -2.29 -24.13 7.13
CA ARG A 364 -2.14 -25.36 7.92
C ARG A 364 -1.33 -26.40 7.17
N LEU A 365 -0.39 -27.04 7.87
CA LEU A 365 0.61 -27.95 7.30
C LEU A 365 0.66 -29.29 8.06
N SER A 366 1.35 -30.29 7.48
CA SER A 366 1.70 -31.51 8.22
C SER A 366 2.70 -31.21 9.32
N ASP A 367 2.76 -32.06 10.35
CA ASP A 367 3.80 -31.99 11.37
C ASP A 367 5.19 -32.11 10.77
N SER A 368 5.36 -32.99 9.79
CA SER A 368 6.63 -33.14 9.09
C SER A 368 7.07 -31.84 8.41
N ASP A 369 6.16 -31.13 7.73
CA ASP A 369 6.47 -29.86 7.06
C ASP A 369 6.75 -28.74 8.06
N LEU A 370 6.00 -28.68 9.17
CA LEU A 370 6.21 -27.71 10.25
C LEU A 370 7.54 -27.94 10.96
N ASN A 371 7.88 -29.19 11.25
CA ASN A 371 9.14 -29.55 11.89
C ASN A 371 10.33 -29.22 10.98
N PHE A 372 10.19 -29.38 9.66
CA PHE A 372 11.22 -28.92 8.74
C PHE A 372 11.39 -27.40 8.76
N ILE A 373 10.29 -26.63 8.73
CA ILE A 373 10.34 -25.17 8.86
C ILE A 373 10.99 -24.79 10.20
N ASN A 374 10.64 -25.47 11.29
CA ASN A 374 11.17 -25.22 12.63
C ASN A 374 12.69 -25.34 12.67
N ARG A 375 13.20 -26.45 12.13
CA ARG A 375 14.63 -26.81 12.15
C ARG A 375 15.45 -25.98 11.16
N ASN A 376 14.88 -25.66 9.99
CA ASN A 376 15.67 -25.17 8.86
C ASN A 376 15.45 -23.70 8.51
N CYS A 377 14.28 -23.10 8.76
CA CYS A 377 13.94 -21.77 8.25
C CYS A 377 13.97 -20.71 9.37
N PRO A 378 15.05 -19.92 9.52
CA PRO A 378 15.18 -18.89 10.56
C PRO A 378 14.13 -17.79 10.47
N LEU A 379 13.96 -17.02 11.55
CA LEU A 379 13.25 -15.74 11.45
C LEU A 379 13.94 -14.84 10.42
N GLY A 380 13.14 -14.12 9.63
CA GLY A 380 13.61 -13.38 8.46
C GLY A 380 13.56 -14.15 7.14
N THR A 381 13.37 -15.48 7.16
CA THR A 381 13.10 -16.27 5.94
C THR A 381 11.90 -15.66 5.19
N THR A 382 12.05 -15.49 3.88
CA THR A 382 11.03 -14.88 3.04
C THR A 382 9.88 -15.85 2.84
N VAL A 383 8.66 -15.33 2.99
CA VAL A 383 7.43 -16.07 2.73
C VAL A 383 6.69 -15.37 1.60
N VAL A 384 6.67 -15.98 0.43
CA VAL A 384 5.86 -15.54 -0.71
C VAL A 384 4.50 -16.21 -0.63
N SER A 385 3.43 -15.45 -0.63
CA SER A 385 2.07 -15.98 -0.81
C SER A 385 1.49 -15.43 -2.11
N TYR A 386 1.17 -16.33 -3.03
CA TYR A 386 0.82 -15.99 -4.41
C TYR A 386 -0.49 -16.64 -4.85
#